data_AF-A0AAU7ARB9-F1
#
_entry.id   AF-A0AAU7ARB9-F1
#
_cell.length_a   1.000
_cell.length_b   1.000
_cell.length_c   1.000
_cell.angle_alpha   90.00
_cell.angle_beta   90.00
_cell.angle_gamma   90.00
#
_symmetry.space_group_name_H-M   'P 1'
#
loop_
_entity.id
_entity.type
_entity.pdbx_description
1 polymer ?
#
loop_
_entity_poly.entity_id
_entity_poly.type
_entity_poly.pdbx_seq_one_letter_code
_entity_poly.pdbx_strand_id
1 'polypeptide(L)'
;MRPGFPATIVVLGLMLALLGGCGDDRVEVNNAYVASTDRVVRTFENRFQALQADFTPMSTPAQDQKTLVSMQSAVADVVLALGKIVPPDDIRDLHVRLLTRVKEYGGAIATARRGFASEDPKAVNDARGAFATKLQQVAGQVTATITTINDKLR
;
A
#
# COMPACT_ATOMS: atom_id res chain seq x y z
N MET A 1 25.30 12.17 -10.05
CA MET A 1 24.20 13.16 -10.07
C MET A 1 22.91 12.45 -9.70
N ARG A 2 22.34 12.72 -8.53
CA ARG A 2 21.09 12.13 -8.05
C ARG A 2 19.97 13.15 -8.28
N PRO A 3 18.90 12.87 -9.05
CA PRO A 3 17.74 13.73 -9.04
C PRO A 3 17.00 13.55 -7.70
N GLY A 4 16.86 14.64 -6.96
CA GLY A 4 15.99 14.72 -5.79
C GLY A 4 14.54 14.71 -6.26
N PHE A 5 13.75 13.76 -5.75
CA PHE A 5 12.30 13.80 -5.87
C PHE A 5 11.76 14.80 -4.83
N PRO A 6 10.90 15.77 -5.21
CA PRO A 6 10.29 16.66 -4.26
C PRO A 6 9.28 15.89 -3.40
N ALA A 7 9.64 15.63 -2.14
CA ALA A 7 8.71 15.27 -1.09
C ALA A 7 7.89 16.53 -0.72
N THR A 8 6.90 16.84 -1.54
CA THR A 8 5.92 17.89 -1.23
C THR A 8 4.54 17.24 -1.25
N ILE A 9 4.21 16.50 -0.20
CA ILE A 9 2.80 16.22 0.10
C ILE A 9 2.27 17.46 0.81
N VAL A 10 1.57 18.26 0.01
CA VAL A 10 0.81 19.44 0.42
C VAL A 10 -0.22 19.03 1.46
N VAL A 11 0.02 19.37 2.73
CA VAL A 11 -1.00 19.43 3.77
C VAL A 11 -1.28 20.91 4.00
N LEU A 12 -2.14 21.49 3.17
CA LEU A 12 -2.64 22.84 3.39
C LEU A 12 -4.10 22.90 2.94
N GLY A 13 -4.98 23.20 3.90
CA GLY A 13 -6.40 23.41 3.63
C GLY A 13 -7.30 23.24 4.84
N LEU A 14 -6.91 23.76 6.01
CA LEU A 14 -7.84 24.02 7.10
C LEU A 14 -8.63 25.29 6.73
N MET A 15 -9.82 25.14 6.16
CA MET A 15 -10.77 26.26 6.06
C MET A 15 -11.92 26.03 7.05
N LEU A 16 -11.94 26.88 8.07
CA LEU A 16 -13.05 27.07 9.00
C LEU A 16 -14.30 27.47 8.21
N ALA A 17 -15.33 26.63 8.23
CA ALA A 17 -16.70 27.04 7.98
C ALA A 17 -17.39 27.25 9.33
N LEU A 18 -17.35 28.50 9.82
CA LEU A 18 -18.26 28.98 10.85
C LEU A 18 -19.61 29.29 10.19
N LEU A 19 -20.70 28.87 10.87
CA LEU A 19 -22.13 29.20 10.66
C LEU A 19 -22.99 28.13 9.96
N GLY A 20 -23.61 27.25 10.77
CA GLY A 20 -24.75 26.40 10.39
C GLY A 20 -24.63 24.97 10.90
N GLY A 21 -25.43 24.60 11.91
CA GLY A 21 -25.44 23.26 12.49
C GLY A 21 -25.78 22.15 11.48
N CYS A 22 -25.30 20.93 11.75
CA CYS A 22 -25.40 19.71 10.93
C CYS A 22 -24.38 19.57 9.77
N GLY A 23 -23.19 20.16 9.89
CA GLY A 23 -22.05 19.93 8.99
C GLY A 23 -20.81 19.31 9.65
N ASP A 24 -20.77 19.24 10.98
CA ASP A 24 -19.57 18.88 11.76
C ASP A 24 -19.32 17.36 11.74
N ASP A 25 -20.36 16.57 12.03
CA ASP A 25 -20.25 15.11 12.17
C ASP A 25 -19.73 14.42 10.89
N ARG A 26 -20.16 14.86 9.71
CA ARG A 26 -19.72 14.26 8.43
C ARG A 26 -18.25 14.59 8.14
N VAL A 27 -17.82 15.82 8.42
CA VAL A 27 -16.42 16.24 8.25
C VAL A 27 -15.53 15.50 9.24
N GLU A 28 -15.97 15.35 10.49
CA GLU A 28 -15.25 14.56 11.50
C GLU A 28 -15.12 13.08 11.07
N VAL A 29 -16.20 12.44 10.63
CA VAL A 29 -16.19 11.06 10.14
C VAL A 29 -15.25 10.88 8.96
N ASN A 30 -15.30 11.78 7.97
CA ASN A 30 -14.41 11.75 6.81
C ASN A 30 -12.94 11.89 7.21
N ASN A 31 -12.63 12.84 8.09
CA ASN A 31 -11.27 13.07 8.59
C ASN A 31 -10.76 11.88 9.40
N ALA A 32 -11.60 11.29 10.25
CA ALA A 32 -11.27 10.09 11.03
C ALA A 32 -10.98 8.89 10.13
N TYR A 33 -11.77 8.70 9.07
CA TYR A 33 -11.54 7.68 8.06
C TYR A 33 -10.20 7.89 7.33
N VAL A 34 -9.93 9.11 6.84
CA VAL A 34 -8.68 9.45 6.15
C VAL A 34 -7.50 9.19 7.08
N ALA A 35 -7.53 9.70 8.31
CA ALA A 35 -6.46 9.53 9.29
C ALA A 35 -6.18 8.06 9.62
N SER A 36 -7.23 7.24 9.75
CA SER A 36 -7.11 5.80 10.02
C SER A 36 -6.49 5.05 8.85
N THR A 37 -6.99 5.33 7.63
CA THR A 37 -6.49 4.71 6.39
C THR A 37 -5.03 5.07 6.16
N ASP A 38 -4.70 6.36 6.27
CA ASP A 38 -3.36 6.87 6.13
C ASP A 38 -2.38 6.25 7.14
N ARG A 39 -2.79 6.08 8.40
CA ARG A 39 -1.96 5.42 9.42
C ARG A 39 -1.65 3.99 9.00
N VAL A 40 -2.66 3.22 8.63
CA VAL A 40 -2.53 1.81 8.23
C VAL A 40 -1.63 1.68 6.99
N VAL A 41 -1.85 2.52 5.98
CA VAL A 41 -1.05 2.52 4.74
C VAL A 41 0.41 2.89 5.04
N ARG A 42 0.67 3.96 5.80
CA ARG A 42 2.04 4.35 6.17
C ARG A 42 2.78 3.27 6.97
N THR A 43 2.10 2.63 7.92
CA THR A 43 2.68 1.50 8.67
C THR A 43 3.05 0.34 7.74
N PHE A 44 2.17 0.01 6.80
CA PHE A 44 2.45 -1.01 5.79
C PHE A 44 3.62 -0.61 4.90
N GLU A 45 3.62 0.59 4.33
CA GLU A 45 4.69 1.09 3.45
C GLU A 45 6.05 1.04 4.13
N ASN A 46 6.15 1.51 5.38
CA ASN A 46 7.41 1.47 6.14
C ASN A 46 7.91 0.04 6.35
N ARG A 47 7.03 -0.87 6.76
CA ARG A 47 7.39 -2.29 6.95
C ARG A 47 7.77 -2.94 5.62
N PHE A 48 7.04 -2.63 4.55
CA PHE A 48 7.26 -3.22 3.23
C PHE A 48 8.54 -2.70 2.58
N GLN A 49 8.89 -1.43 2.78
CA GLN A 49 10.18 -0.85 2.36
C GLN A 49 11.35 -1.49 3.12
N ALA A 50 11.22 -1.69 4.44
CA ALA A 50 12.25 -2.38 5.22
C ALA A 50 12.49 -3.81 4.69
N LEU A 51 11.42 -4.56 4.41
CA LEU A 51 11.53 -5.90 3.83
C LEU A 51 12.09 -5.90 2.39
N GLN A 52 11.78 -4.89 1.58
CA GLN A 52 12.39 -4.74 0.26
C GLN A 52 13.87 -4.41 0.32
N ALA A 53 14.34 -3.74 1.38
CA ALA A 53 15.77 -3.45 1.55
C ALA A 53 16.60 -4.73 1.83
N ASP A 54 15.99 -5.75 2.43
CA ASP A 54 16.61 -7.07 2.64
C ASP A 54 16.78 -7.86 1.33
N PHE A 55 16.12 -7.41 0.27
CA PHE A 55 16.13 -7.99 -1.06
C PHE A 55 17.33 -7.49 -1.87
N THR A 56 18.49 -8.13 -1.70
CA THR A 56 19.75 -7.69 -2.32
C THR A 56 20.31 -8.71 -3.31
N PRO A 57 21.18 -8.32 -4.27
CA PRO A 57 21.84 -9.29 -5.14
C PRO A 57 22.67 -10.36 -4.41
N MET A 58 23.05 -10.10 -3.16
CA MET A 58 23.87 -10.98 -2.32
C MET A 58 23.05 -11.90 -1.41
N SER A 59 21.71 -11.78 -1.41
CA SER A 59 20.87 -12.67 -0.61
C SER A 59 20.88 -14.10 -1.15
N THR A 60 20.84 -15.05 -0.22
CA THR A 60 20.66 -16.47 -0.53
C THR A 60 19.18 -16.77 -0.82
N PRO A 61 18.88 -17.86 -1.56
CA PRO A 61 17.49 -18.27 -1.81
C PRO A 61 16.65 -18.46 -0.53
N ALA A 62 17.26 -18.96 0.54
CA ALA A 62 16.61 -19.13 1.83
C ALA A 62 16.24 -17.79 2.49
N GLN A 63 17.12 -16.79 2.39
CA GLN A 63 16.85 -15.43 2.88
C GLN A 63 15.72 -14.79 2.07
N ASP A 64 15.76 -14.90 0.74
CA ASP A 64 14.69 -14.37 -0.12
C ASP A 64 13.33 -15.00 0.18
N GLN A 65 13.27 -16.32 0.37
CA GLN A 65 12.03 -17.00 0.74
C GLN A 65 11.50 -16.51 2.08
N LYS A 66 12.37 -16.34 3.08
CA LYS A 66 11.98 -15.78 4.38
C LYS A 66 11.45 -14.35 4.24
N THR A 67 12.10 -13.52 3.43
CA THR A 67 11.65 -12.14 3.17
C THR A 67 10.28 -12.13 2.47
N LEU A 68 10.07 -12.98 1.47
CA LEU A 68 8.77 -13.10 0.78
C LEU A 68 7.66 -13.57 1.72
N VAL A 69 7.94 -14.48 2.66
CA VAL A 69 6.97 -14.87 3.71
C VAL A 69 6.64 -13.70 4.62
N SER A 70 7.64 -12.93 5.06
CA SER A 70 7.42 -11.73 5.87
C SER A 70 6.61 -10.66 5.14
N MET A 71 6.85 -10.49 3.83
CA MET A 71 6.05 -9.61 2.97
C MET A 71 4.60 -10.09 2.87
N GLN A 72 4.38 -11.41 2.70
CA GLN A 72 3.03 -11.99 2.66
C GLN A 72 2.26 -11.73 3.95
N SER A 73 2.92 -11.88 5.10
CA SER A 73 2.35 -11.54 6.41
C SER A 73 2.02 -10.05 6.50
N ALA A 74 2.94 -9.17 6.08
CA ALA A 74 2.68 -7.73 6.09
C ALA A 74 1.45 -7.35 5.25
N VAL A 75 1.27 -8.00 4.08
CA VAL A 75 0.08 -7.82 3.23
C VAL A 75 -1.19 -8.32 3.93
N ALA A 76 -1.14 -9.48 4.58
CA ALA A 76 -2.30 -10.00 5.31
C ALA A 76 -2.70 -9.07 6.48
N ASP A 77 -1.72 -8.55 7.21
CA ASP A 77 -1.94 -7.65 8.34
C ASP A 77 -2.57 -6.34 7.90
N VAL A 78 -2.09 -5.73 6.81
CA VAL A 78 -2.67 -4.48 6.29
C VAL A 78 -4.07 -4.69 5.72
N VAL A 79 -4.34 -5.82 5.05
CA VAL A 79 -5.70 -6.15 4.57
C VAL A 79 -6.66 -6.31 5.73
N LEU A 80 -6.23 -6.98 6.81
CA LEU A 80 -7.01 -7.11 8.04
C LEU A 80 -7.24 -5.74 8.69
N ALA A 81 -6.21 -4.91 8.79
CA ALA A 81 -6.30 -3.59 9.41
C ALA A 81 -7.21 -2.65 8.63
N LEU A 82 -7.07 -2.59 7.29
CA LEU A 82 -7.97 -1.82 6.43
C LEU A 82 -9.41 -2.33 6.52
N GLY A 83 -9.62 -3.65 6.53
CA GLY A 83 -10.96 -4.24 6.61
C GLY A 83 -11.70 -3.99 7.92
N LYS A 84 -11.01 -3.50 8.97
CA LYS A 84 -11.60 -3.06 10.23
C LYS A 84 -12.05 -1.60 10.20
N ILE A 85 -11.61 -0.83 9.21
CA ILE A 85 -12.01 0.57 9.03
C ILE A 85 -13.39 0.58 8.39
N VAL A 86 -14.35 1.26 9.02
CA VAL A 86 -15.69 1.46 8.44
C VAL A 86 -15.62 2.65 7.49
N PRO A 87 -15.81 2.46 6.17
CA PRO A 87 -15.82 3.57 5.23
C PRO A 87 -17.15 4.33 5.28
N PRO A 88 -17.15 5.65 5.03
CA PRO A 88 -18.36 6.38 4.64
C PRO A 88 -19.05 5.72 3.44
N ASP A 89 -20.38 5.78 3.42
CA ASP A 89 -21.19 5.08 2.41
C ASP A 89 -20.80 5.45 0.97
N ASP A 90 -20.53 6.74 0.74
CA ASP A 90 -20.22 7.32 -0.57
C ASP A 90 -18.90 6.82 -1.19
N ILE A 91 -18.03 6.21 -0.37
CA ILE A 91 -16.72 5.69 -0.80
C ILE A 91 -16.55 4.18 -0.55
N ARG A 92 -17.59 3.48 -0.10
CA ARG A 92 -17.51 2.06 0.28
C ARG A 92 -16.90 1.19 -0.82
N ASP A 93 -17.31 1.41 -2.07
CA ASP A 93 -16.77 0.69 -3.23
C ASP A 93 -15.29 1.02 -3.50
N LEU A 94 -14.88 2.26 -3.23
CA LEU A 94 -13.47 2.64 -3.33
C LEU A 94 -12.63 2.01 -2.23
N HIS A 95 -13.17 1.88 -1.02
CA HIS A 95 -12.51 1.16 0.08
C HIS A 95 -12.34 -0.34 -0.25
N VAL A 96 -13.38 -0.98 -0.81
CA VAL A 96 -13.29 -2.36 -1.31
C VAL A 96 -12.26 -2.49 -2.43
N ARG A 97 -12.21 -1.51 -3.34
CA ARG A 97 -11.18 -1.45 -4.38
C ARG A 97 -9.78 -1.33 -3.78
N LEU A 98 -9.58 -0.50 -2.77
CA LEU A 98 -8.31 -0.35 -2.05
C LEU A 98 -7.87 -1.69 -1.45
N LEU A 99 -8.75 -2.37 -0.71
CA LEU A 99 -8.50 -3.71 -0.17
C LEU A 99 -8.10 -4.71 -1.26
N THR A 100 -8.78 -4.66 -2.40
CA THR A 100 -8.47 -5.51 -3.55
C THR A 100 -7.07 -5.23 -4.10
N ARG A 101 -6.71 -3.96 -4.31
CA ARG A 101 -5.36 -3.58 -4.77
C ARG A 101 -4.28 -4.04 -3.80
N VAL A 102 -4.50 -3.88 -2.50
CA VAL A 102 -3.54 -4.34 -1.50
C VAL A 102 -3.40 -5.86 -1.50
N LYS A 103 -4.48 -6.62 -1.72
CA LYS A 103 -4.41 -8.09 -1.88
C LYS A 103 -3.60 -8.52 -3.11
N GLU A 104 -3.54 -7.71 -4.16
CA GLU A 104 -2.73 -8.02 -5.36
C GLU A 104 -1.23 -8.14 -5.05
N TYR A 105 -0.72 -7.46 -4.01
CA TYR A 105 0.65 -7.70 -3.52
C TYR A 105 0.86 -9.16 -3.12
N GLY A 106 -0.10 -9.78 -2.44
CA GLY A 106 -0.02 -11.19 -2.04
C GLY A 106 0.06 -12.13 -3.25
N GLY A 107 -0.68 -11.82 -4.32
CA GLY A 107 -0.58 -12.57 -5.57
C GLY A 107 0.79 -12.43 -6.25
N ALA A 108 1.36 -11.23 -6.23
CA ALA A 108 2.70 -10.97 -6.74
C ALA A 108 3.77 -11.74 -5.94
N ILE A 109 3.69 -11.70 -4.61
CA ILE A 109 4.60 -12.41 -3.70
C ILE A 109 4.51 -13.93 -3.92
N ALA A 110 3.30 -14.49 -3.99
CA ALA A 110 3.11 -15.93 -4.23
C ALA A 110 3.66 -16.38 -5.60
N THR A 111 3.66 -15.50 -6.59
CA THR A 111 4.27 -15.77 -7.91
C THR A 111 5.79 -15.70 -7.83
N ALA A 112 6.34 -14.66 -7.19
CA ALA A 112 7.78 -14.53 -6.96
C ALA A 112 8.35 -15.74 -6.21
N ARG A 113 7.69 -16.19 -5.14
CA ARG A 113 8.11 -17.37 -4.36
C ARG A 113 8.28 -18.63 -5.21
N ARG A 114 7.45 -18.83 -6.22
CA ARG A 114 7.55 -19.95 -7.16
C ARG A 114 8.75 -19.80 -8.08
N GLY A 115 8.95 -18.62 -8.67
CA GLY A 115 10.11 -18.35 -9.53
C GLY A 115 11.45 -18.46 -8.77
N PHE A 116 11.46 -18.08 -7.50
CA PHE A 116 12.63 -18.10 -6.63
C PHE A 116 13.01 -19.48 -6.11
N ALA A 117 12.10 -20.44 -6.20
CA ALA A 117 12.38 -21.84 -5.88
C ALA A 117 13.06 -22.58 -7.04
N SER A 118 13.28 -21.91 -8.18
CA SER A 118 13.98 -22.49 -9.33
C SER A 118 15.47 -22.66 -9.05
N GLU A 119 16.05 -23.74 -9.57
CA GLU A 119 17.50 -23.98 -9.57
C GLU A 119 18.20 -23.24 -10.72
N ASP A 120 17.45 -22.73 -11.71
CA ASP A 120 17.98 -21.93 -12.82
C ASP A 120 18.19 -20.46 -12.40
N PRO A 121 19.44 -19.96 -12.36
CA PRO A 121 19.74 -18.57 -11.99
C PRO A 121 19.06 -17.55 -12.91
N LYS A 122 18.85 -17.88 -14.20
CA LYS A 122 18.15 -16.99 -15.14
C LYS A 122 16.69 -16.84 -14.73
N ALA A 123 16.00 -17.95 -14.45
CA ALA A 123 14.62 -17.94 -13.98
C ALA A 123 14.45 -17.16 -12.67
N VAL A 124 15.40 -17.26 -11.73
CA VAL A 124 15.36 -16.47 -10.48
C VAL A 124 15.50 -14.97 -10.76
N ASN A 125 16.43 -14.57 -11.64
CA ASN A 125 16.60 -13.18 -12.01
C ASN A 125 15.38 -12.61 -12.76
N ASP A 126 14.81 -13.38 -13.68
CA ASP A 126 13.58 -12.99 -14.39
C ASP A 126 12.41 -12.83 -13.39
N ALA A 127 12.30 -13.74 -12.42
CA ALA A 127 11.31 -13.64 -11.35
C ALA A 127 11.51 -12.39 -10.46
N ARG A 128 12.76 -12.02 -10.14
CA ARG A 128 13.08 -10.79 -9.41
C ARG A 128 12.63 -9.54 -10.18
N GLY A 129 12.94 -9.48 -11.48
CA GLY A 129 12.51 -8.38 -12.36
C GLY A 129 10.99 -8.27 -12.45
N ALA A 130 10.31 -9.38 -12.74
CA ALA A 130 8.85 -9.44 -12.82
C ALA A 130 8.18 -9.05 -11.50
N PHE A 131 8.74 -9.48 -10.36
CA PHE A 131 8.25 -9.12 -9.04
C PHE A 131 8.36 -7.61 -8.80
N ALA A 132 9.53 -7.01 -9.04
CA ALA A 132 9.74 -5.58 -8.87
C ALA A 132 8.77 -4.74 -9.72
N THR A 133 8.60 -5.09 -11.00
CA THR A 133 7.63 -4.43 -11.89
C THR A 133 6.21 -4.57 -11.36
N LYS A 134 5.81 -5.76 -10.89
CA LYS A 134 4.46 -5.98 -10.36
C LYS A 134 4.22 -5.19 -9.08
N LEU A 135 5.20 -5.11 -8.17
CA LEU A 135 5.11 -4.30 -6.97
C LEU A 135 4.90 -2.81 -7.29
N GLN A 136 5.64 -2.26 -8.25
CA GLN A 136 5.49 -0.88 -8.70
C GLN A 136 4.11 -0.62 -9.30
N GLN A 137 3.60 -1.55 -10.12
CA GLN A 137 2.26 -1.45 -10.70
C GLN A 137 1.18 -1.41 -9.60
N VAL A 138 1.24 -2.35 -8.64
CA VAL A 138 0.27 -2.42 -7.55
C VAL A 138 0.36 -1.17 -6.66
N ALA A 139 1.57 -0.68 -6.37
CA ALA A 139 1.77 0.57 -5.62
C ALA A 139 1.08 1.75 -6.30
N GLY A 140 1.28 1.93 -7.61
CA GLY A 140 0.62 3.00 -8.36
C GLY A 140 -0.91 2.90 -8.32
N GLN A 141 -1.47 1.69 -8.36
CA GLN A 141 -2.92 1.48 -8.26
C GLN A 141 -3.47 1.77 -6.86
N VAL A 142 -2.72 1.43 -5.80
CA VAL A 142 -3.05 1.78 -4.42
C VAL A 142 -3.06 3.29 -4.26
N THR A 143 -1.98 3.98 -4.65
CA THR A 143 -1.89 5.45 -4.58
C THR A 143 -3.03 6.12 -5.35
N ALA A 144 -3.32 5.68 -6.58
CA ALA A 144 -4.42 6.25 -7.36
C ALA A 144 -5.80 6.07 -6.68
N THR A 145 -6.02 4.92 -6.03
CA THR A 145 -7.26 4.66 -5.30
C THR A 145 -7.38 5.56 -4.07
N ILE A 146 -6.29 5.73 -3.31
CA ILE A 146 -6.24 6.64 -2.14
C ILE A 146 -6.49 8.09 -2.58
N THR A 147 -5.88 8.55 -3.67
CA THR A 147 -6.14 9.90 -4.21
C THR A 147 -7.62 10.08 -4.54
N THR A 148 -8.24 9.11 -5.22
CA THR A 148 -9.68 9.17 -5.57
C THR A 148 -10.57 9.20 -4.32
N ILE A 149 -10.21 8.46 -3.27
CA ILE A 149 -10.89 8.48 -1.98
C ILE A 149 -10.78 9.87 -1.36
N ASN A 150 -9.57 10.42 -1.26
CA ASN A 150 -9.34 11.72 -0.65
C ASN A 150 -10.06 12.85 -1.40
N ASP A 151 -10.10 12.79 -2.74
CA ASP A 151 -10.82 13.77 -3.55
C ASP A 151 -12.35 13.70 -3.36
N LYS A 152 -12.90 12.54 -2.99
CA LYS A 152 -14.33 12.40 -2.68
C LYS A 152 -14.72 12.81 -1.26
N LEU A 153 -13.76 12.85 -0.34
CA LEU A 153 -14.00 13.14 1.08
C LEU A 153 -13.71 14.60 1.45
N ARG A 154 -13.08 15.35 0.55
CA ARG A 154 -12.94 16.81 0.58
C ARG A 154 -14.28 17.49 0.29
#